data_AF-A0A8S1DWY5-F1
#
_entry.id   AF-A0A8S1DWY5-F1
#
_cell.length_a   1.000
_cell.length_b   1.000
_cell.length_c   1.000
_cell.angle_alpha   90.00
_cell.angle_beta   90.00
_cell.angle_gamma   90.00
#
_symmetry.space_group_name_H-M   'P 1'
#
loop_
_entity.id
_entity.type
_entity.pdbx_description
1 polymer ?
#
loop_
_entity_poly.entity_id
_entity_poly.type
_entity_poly.pdbx_seq_one_letter_code
_entity_poly.pdbx_strand_id
1 'polypeptide(L)'
;MVNPSWKSVCYDMRHALTRHACHDFHFLLCKTKNYHSSAIGECVCKFCDKNIGFYHFFSCDKNEMSLAQAANSVIKAAKQKKKNEKLHKTHISPDDLQLYNAHLEGMCSYHHIHLLEAKYPSGIEFHYKTLATHLNLAFCSFYARRATERSFVTLQTYERRNNYSGKNSEALTKEQQELAERYDVLTSTGKGSTKVLSLLKPEWRKYCCTLADKGVRAAAGIPASCPYLFGTKNGKPMDVRGPQKAAAEACLAEKPEEIRAPAIRITFATTLGQMQLSGPAKCDTGSLGSDEE
;
A
#
# COMPACT_ATOMS: atom_id res chain seq x y z
N MET A 1 -23.37 45.43 8.49
CA MET A 1 -22.09 46.17 8.45
C MET A 1 -21.16 45.52 9.47
N VAL A 2 -19.99 45.02 9.06
CA VAL A 2 -19.13 44.20 9.92
C VAL A 2 -18.21 45.11 10.75
N ASN A 3 -18.32 45.04 12.07
CA ASN A 3 -17.48 45.76 13.03
C ASN A 3 -15.99 45.69 12.60
N PRO A 4 -15.30 46.83 12.35
CA PRO A 4 -13.92 46.82 11.86
C PRO A 4 -12.91 46.18 12.82
N SER A 5 -13.32 45.86 14.05
CA SER A 5 -12.51 45.11 15.03
C SER A 5 -11.94 43.81 14.47
N TRP A 6 -12.56 43.17 13.47
CA TRP A 6 -12.02 41.95 12.85
C TRP A 6 -10.63 42.15 12.22
N LYS A 7 -10.27 43.40 11.89
CA LYS A 7 -8.96 43.78 11.36
C LYS A 7 -7.87 43.87 12.44
N SER A 8 -8.20 43.82 13.73
CA SER A 8 -7.22 43.90 14.82
C SER A 8 -6.31 42.68 14.84
N VAL A 9 -5.01 42.90 15.04
CA VAL A 9 -4.02 41.84 15.23
C VAL A 9 -4.50 40.98 16.40
N CYS A 10 -4.65 39.67 16.20
CA CYS A 10 -5.22 38.71 17.17
C CYS A 10 -6.76 38.68 17.30
N TYR A 11 -7.54 39.12 16.31
CA TYR A 11 -8.98 38.85 16.33
C TYR A 11 -9.28 37.34 16.30
N ASP A 12 -9.86 36.83 17.39
CA ASP A 12 -10.34 35.45 17.48
C ASP A 12 -11.38 35.20 16.39
N MET A 13 -11.27 34.06 15.70
CA MET A 13 -12.13 33.70 14.56
C MET A 13 -11.92 34.48 13.26
N ARG A 14 -10.85 35.29 13.12
CA ARG A 14 -10.51 35.98 11.86
C ARG A 14 -10.57 35.05 10.65
N HIS A 15 -10.00 33.84 10.77
CA HIS A 15 -9.97 32.86 9.69
C HIS A 15 -11.36 32.36 9.26
N ALA A 16 -12.32 32.28 10.19
CA ALA A 16 -13.67 31.82 9.91
C ALA A 16 -14.50 32.93 9.27
N LEU A 17 -14.33 34.16 9.75
CA LEU A 17 -14.98 35.35 9.22
C LEU A 17 -14.52 35.66 7.78
N THR A 18 -13.22 35.62 7.51
CA THR A 18 -12.70 35.85 6.15
C THR A 18 -13.12 34.75 5.19
N ARG A 19 -13.13 33.48 5.63
CA ARG A 19 -13.66 32.37 4.82
C ARG A 19 -15.14 32.54 4.50
N HIS A 20 -15.95 32.97 5.48
CA HIS A 20 -17.35 33.29 5.22
C HIS A 20 -17.44 34.44 4.20
N ALA A 21 -16.70 35.53 4.38
CA ALA A 21 -16.76 36.65 3.44
C ALA A 21 -16.37 36.26 2.00
N CYS A 22 -15.43 35.34 1.83
CA CYS A 22 -14.98 34.89 0.52
C CYS A 22 -15.82 33.76 -0.10
N HIS A 23 -16.43 32.88 0.71
CA HIS A 23 -17.08 31.65 0.25
C HIS A 23 -18.53 31.48 0.71
N ASP A 24 -19.07 32.45 1.44
CA ASP A 24 -20.44 32.66 1.90
C ASP A 24 -21.10 31.52 2.72
N PHE A 25 -20.38 30.42 2.95
CA PHE A 25 -20.88 29.18 3.57
C PHE A 25 -22.24 28.69 3.05
N HIS A 26 -22.67 29.20 1.89
CA HIS A 26 -23.97 28.99 1.27
C HIS A 26 -24.30 27.50 1.12
N PHE A 27 -23.33 26.72 0.65
CA PHE A 27 -23.46 25.28 0.44
C PHE A 27 -23.80 24.49 1.73
N LEU A 28 -23.49 25.03 2.91
CA LEU A 28 -23.86 24.42 4.19
C LEU A 28 -25.36 24.58 4.46
N LEU A 29 -25.96 25.68 4.02
CA LEU A 29 -27.37 26.02 4.26
C LEU A 29 -28.28 25.60 3.10
N CYS A 30 -27.79 25.58 1.86
CA CYS A 30 -28.60 25.35 0.67
C CYS A 30 -29.12 23.90 0.59
N LYS A 31 -30.40 23.76 0.23
CA LYS A 31 -31.01 22.47 -0.14
C LYS A 31 -30.35 21.90 -1.39
N THR A 32 -30.12 22.73 -2.41
CA THR A 32 -29.48 22.34 -3.68
C THR A 32 -28.01 21.99 -3.46
N LYS A 33 -27.60 20.76 -3.84
CA LYS A 33 -26.23 20.27 -3.66
C LYS A 33 -25.31 20.46 -4.85
N ASN A 34 -25.87 20.68 -6.04
CA ASN A 34 -25.11 20.95 -7.25
C ASN A 34 -24.47 22.34 -7.19
N TYR A 35 -23.40 22.56 -7.95
CA TYR A 35 -22.77 23.88 -8.06
C TYR A 35 -23.75 24.88 -8.66
N HIS A 36 -23.92 26.03 -8.01
CA HIS A 36 -24.75 27.14 -8.49
C HIS A 36 -24.27 28.46 -7.88
N SER A 37 -24.59 29.57 -8.56
CA SER A 37 -24.35 30.91 -8.03
C SER A 37 -25.51 31.32 -7.12
N SER A 38 -25.19 31.83 -5.93
CA SER A 38 -26.20 32.41 -5.02
C SER A 38 -26.88 33.66 -5.60
N ALA A 39 -26.27 34.30 -6.60
CA ALA A 39 -26.78 35.51 -7.22
C ALA A 39 -28.02 35.30 -8.11
N ILE A 40 -28.37 34.05 -8.47
CA ILE A 40 -29.45 33.74 -9.44
C ILE A 40 -30.79 33.41 -8.76
N GLY A 41 -30.87 33.47 -7.42
CA GLY A 41 -32.12 33.85 -6.74
C GLY A 41 -33.12 32.76 -6.32
N GLU A 42 -32.85 31.46 -6.48
CA GLU A 42 -33.78 30.38 -6.05
C GLU A 42 -33.20 29.47 -4.95
N CYS A 43 -32.23 29.97 -4.21
CA CYS A 43 -31.58 29.16 -3.19
C CYS A 43 -32.43 29.09 -1.93
N VAL A 44 -32.99 27.91 -1.64
CA VAL A 44 -33.79 27.71 -0.42
C VAL A 44 -32.94 27.13 0.70
N CYS A 45 -33.04 27.73 1.89
CA CYS A 45 -32.40 27.26 3.11
C CYS A 45 -33.01 25.94 3.57
N LYS A 46 -32.17 24.95 3.85
CA LYS A 46 -32.60 23.63 4.31
C LYS A 46 -33.12 23.61 5.76
N PHE A 47 -32.89 24.69 6.51
CA PHE A 47 -33.28 24.79 7.92
C PHE A 47 -34.56 25.60 8.14
N CYS A 48 -34.78 26.66 7.36
CA CYS A 48 -35.94 27.55 7.54
C CYS A 48 -36.81 27.72 6.29
N ASP A 49 -36.47 27.06 5.18
CA ASP A 49 -37.21 27.10 3.90
C ASP A 49 -37.35 28.49 3.26
N LYS A 50 -36.57 29.48 3.72
CA LYS A 50 -36.51 30.83 3.14
C LYS A 50 -35.40 30.95 2.10
N ASN A 51 -35.48 31.99 1.27
CA ASN A 51 -34.41 32.33 0.33
C ASN A 51 -33.10 32.69 1.06
N ILE A 52 -31.99 32.17 0.55
CA ILE A 52 -30.62 32.37 1.07
C ILE A 52 -30.02 33.59 0.37
N GLY A 53 -29.80 34.67 1.14
CA GLY A 53 -28.96 35.79 0.74
C GLY A 53 -27.55 35.71 1.35
N PHE A 54 -26.70 36.69 1.01
CA PHE A 54 -25.28 36.80 1.42
C PHE A 54 -24.97 36.78 2.92
N TYR A 55 -25.98 36.94 3.77
CA TYR A 55 -25.79 36.96 5.23
C TYR A 55 -26.74 36.00 5.93
N HIS A 56 -27.39 35.10 5.18
CA HIS A 56 -28.38 34.18 5.73
C HIS A 56 -27.76 33.25 6.78
N PHE A 57 -26.47 32.94 6.69
CA PHE A 57 -25.78 32.16 7.73
C PHE A 57 -25.91 32.78 9.13
N PHE A 58 -25.83 34.11 9.23
CA PHE A 58 -25.93 34.85 10.48
C PHE A 58 -27.37 35.20 10.87
N SER A 59 -28.28 35.33 9.89
CA SER A 59 -29.67 35.76 10.14
C SER A 59 -30.69 34.62 10.16
N CYS A 60 -30.29 33.38 9.83
CA CYS A 60 -31.18 32.22 9.88
C CYS A 60 -31.44 31.82 11.35
N ASP A 61 -32.67 32.02 11.80
CA ASP A 61 -33.16 31.69 13.12
C ASP A 61 -33.17 30.17 13.42
N LYS A 62 -33.17 29.34 12.37
CA LYS A 62 -33.11 27.88 12.46
C LYS A 62 -31.71 27.30 12.28
N ASN A 63 -30.70 28.14 12.02
CA ASN A 63 -29.31 27.69 11.91
C ASN A 63 -28.64 27.64 13.29
N GLU A 64 -28.51 26.45 13.86
CA GLU A 64 -27.82 26.24 15.14
C GLU A 64 -26.29 26.19 15.01
N MET A 65 -25.76 26.24 13.78
CA MET A 65 -24.32 26.13 13.54
C MET A 65 -23.61 27.45 13.79
N SER A 66 -22.69 27.46 14.76
CA SER A 66 -21.76 28.57 14.96
C SER A 66 -20.81 28.73 13.76
N LEU A 67 -20.29 29.94 13.58
CA LEU A 67 -19.29 30.24 12.54
C LEU A 67 -18.03 29.34 12.65
N ALA A 68 -17.64 29.00 13.88
CA ALA A 68 -16.54 28.07 14.14
C ALA A 68 -16.83 26.65 13.64
N GLN A 69 -18.03 26.14 13.94
CA GLN A 69 -18.46 24.81 13.48
C GLN A 69 -18.52 24.76 11.95
N ALA A 70 -19.06 25.80 11.31
CA ALA A 70 -19.10 25.91 9.86
C ALA A 70 -17.69 25.88 9.26
N ALA A 71 -16.78 26.74 9.71
CA ALA A 71 -15.40 26.78 9.21
C ALA A 71 -14.69 25.42 9.38
N ASN A 72 -14.85 24.79 10.54
CA ASN A 72 -14.27 23.47 10.83
C ASN A 72 -14.88 22.37 9.95
N SER A 73 -16.18 22.42 9.65
CA SER A 73 -16.84 21.46 8.76
C SER A 73 -16.25 21.51 7.35
N VAL A 74 -15.96 22.70 6.82
CA VAL A 74 -15.32 22.88 5.51
C VAL A 74 -13.91 22.27 5.51
N ILE A 75 -13.14 22.50 6.57
CA ILE A 75 -11.79 21.92 6.73
C ILE A 75 -11.87 20.40 6.78
N LYS A 76 -12.81 19.83 7.56
CA LYS A 76 -13.02 18.38 7.65
C LYS A 76 -13.42 17.79 6.31
N ALA A 77 -14.36 18.41 5.58
CA ALA A 77 -14.79 17.98 4.26
C ALA A 77 -13.63 18.03 3.25
N ALA A 78 -12.83 19.09 3.25
CA ALA A 78 -11.65 19.20 2.39
C ALA A 78 -10.58 18.15 2.71
N LYS A 79 -10.34 17.87 4.01
CA LYS A 79 -9.45 16.78 4.45
C LYS A 79 -9.98 15.43 4.00
N GLN A 80 -11.29 15.19 4.12
CA GLN A 80 -11.93 13.95 3.68
C GLN A 80 -11.87 13.80 2.16
N LYS A 81 -12.13 14.86 1.40
CA LYS A 81 -12.00 14.85 -0.07
C LYS A 81 -10.58 14.51 -0.49
N LYS A 82 -9.56 15.18 0.08
CA LYS A 82 -8.15 14.84 -0.16
C LYS A 82 -7.80 13.41 0.23
N LYS A 83 -8.38 12.89 1.33
CA LYS A 83 -8.22 11.49 1.75
C LYS A 83 -8.82 10.53 0.72
N ASN A 84 -10.01 10.82 0.21
CA ASN A 84 -10.69 10.01 -0.82
C ASN A 84 -9.97 10.07 -2.16
N GLU A 85 -9.55 11.26 -2.61
CA GLU A 85 -8.73 11.44 -3.82
C GLU A 85 -7.41 10.68 -3.71
N LYS A 86 -6.76 10.74 -2.55
CA LYS A 86 -5.54 9.97 -2.28
C LYS A 86 -5.82 8.47 -2.27
N LEU A 87 -6.97 8.02 -1.80
CA LEU A 87 -7.38 6.61 -1.80
C LEU A 87 -7.63 6.10 -3.23
N HIS A 88 -8.31 6.89 -4.07
CA HIS A 88 -8.54 6.52 -5.48
C HIS A 88 -7.25 6.49 -6.30
N LYS A 89 -6.27 7.35 -5.98
CA LYS A 89 -4.93 7.35 -6.60
C LYS A 89 -3.97 6.28 -6.06
N THR A 90 -4.43 5.34 -5.24
CA THR A 90 -3.58 4.32 -4.63
C THR A 90 -3.81 2.90 -5.11
N HIS A 91 -4.72 2.70 -6.07
CA HIS A 91 -4.91 1.38 -6.67
C HIS A 91 -4.14 1.28 -7.98
N ILE A 92 -3.27 0.29 -8.05
CA ILE A 92 -2.67 -0.16 -9.32
C ILE A 92 -3.71 -1.01 -10.03
N SER A 93 -3.86 -0.82 -11.34
CA SER A 93 -4.71 -1.68 -12.15
C SER A 93 -4.23 -3.15 -12.05
N PRO A 94 -5.13 -4.15 -12.13
CA PRO A 94 -4.71 -5.55 -12.12
C PRO A 94 -3.70 -5.88 -13.22
N ASP A 95 -3.89 -5.30 -14.42
CA ASP A 95 -3.03 -5.53 -15.58
C ASP A 95 -1.62 -4.95 -15.38
N ASP A 96 -1.51 -3.71 -14.89
CA ASP A 96 -0.21 -3.10 -14.58
C ASP A 96 0.52 -3.88 -13.47
N LEU A 97 -0.22 -4.35 -12.45
CA LEU A 97 0.37 -5.16 -11.39
C LEU A 97 0.86 -6.51 -11.91
N GLN A 98 0.13 -7.12 -12.84
CA GLN A 98 0.53 -8.36 -13.51
C GLN A 98 1.78 -8.17 -14.36
N LEU A 99 1.84 -7.12 -15.18
CA LEU A 99 3.01 -6.77 -15.99
C LEU A 99 4.24 -6.50 -15.10
N TYR A 100 4.05 -5.76 -14.02
CA TYR A 100 5.11 -5.51 -13.04
C TYR A 100 5.62 -6.80 -12.40
N ASN A 101 4.72 -7.69 -11.99
CA ASN A 101 5.09 -8.98 -11.41
C ASN A 101 5.85 -9.87 -12.39
N ALA A 102 5.39 -9.95 -13.64
CA ALA A 102 6.07 -10.70 -14.70
C ALA A 102 7.48 -10.15 -14.96
N HIS A 103 7.63 -8.82 -14.99
CA HIS A 103 8.94 -8.18 -15.10
C HIS A 103 9.86 -8.55 -13.94
N LEU A 104 9.39 -8.47 -12.69
CA LEU A 104 10.18 -8.83 -11.52
C LEU A 104 10.61 -10.31 -11.53
N GLU A 105 9.71 -11.21 -11.92
CA GLU A 105 9.99 -12.64 -12.04
C GLU A 105 11.04 -12.92 -13.13
N GLY A 106 10.90 -12.29 -14.31
CA GLY A 106 11.87 -12.39 -15.40
C GLY A 106 13.27 -11.91 -14.99
N MET A 107 13.36 -10.75 -14.34
CA MET A 107 14.62 -10.19 -13.87
C MET A 107 15.27 -11.07 -12.79
N CYS A 108 14.49 -11.60 -11.84
CA CYS A 108 15.02 -12.51 -10.83
C CYS A 108 15.57 -13.80 -11.48
N SER A 109 14.83 -14.39 -12.43
CA SER A 109 15.25 -15.58 -13.14
C SER A 109 16.57 -15.35 -13.90
N TYR A 110 16.64 -14.26 -14.68
CA TYR A 110 17.81 -13.89 -15.47
C TYR A 110 19.07 -13.74 -14.59
N HIS A 111 19.01 -12.92 -13.54
CA HIS A 111 20.18 -12.69 -12.69
C HIS A 111 20.55 -13.90 -11.84
N HIS A 112 19.58 -14.75 -11.48
CA HIS A 112 19.87 -16.01 -10.80
C HIS A 112 20.67 -16.98 -11.69
N ILE A 113 20.28 -17.16 -12.95
CA ILE A 113 21.00 -18.02 -13.90
C ILE A 113 22.45 -17.54 -14.04
N HIS A 114 22.66 -16.25 -14.24
CA HIS A 114 24.01 -15.68 -14.36
C HIS A 114 24.86 -15.83 -13.09
N LEU A 115 24.27 -15.83 -11.90
CA LEU A 115 24.98 -16.11 -10.65
C LEU A 115 25.38 -17.59 -10.52
N LEU A 116 24.54 -18.51 -11.00
CA LEU A 116 24.84 -19.95 -10.97
C LEU A 116 25.86 -20.36 -12.02
N GLU A 117 25.79 -19.78 -13.22
CA GLU A 117 26.70 -20.13 -14.30
C GLU A 117 28.11 -19.61 -14.06
N ALA A 118 28.28 -18.56 -13.25
CA ALA A 118 29.53 -17.97 -12.74
C ALA A 118 30.72 -17.98 -13.74
N LYS A 119 30.44 -17.93 -15.05
CA LYS A 119 31.45 -17.89 -16.12
C LYS A 119 32.25 -16.59 -16.12
N TYR A 120 31.80 -15.57 -15.39
CA TYR A 120 32.39 -14.24 -15.38
C TYR A 120 32.50 -13.72 -13.94
N PRO A 121 33.68 -13.84 -13.30
CA PRO A 121 33.94 -13.22 -11.98
C PRO A 121 33.68 -11.71 -12.01
N SER A 122 33.99 -11.05 -13.13
CA SER A 122 33.65 -9.66 -13.42
C SER A 122 32.15 -9.53 -13.72
N GLY A 123 31.35 -9.31 -12.68
CA GLY A 123 29.90 -9.09 -12.82
C GLY A 123 29.07 -9.65 -11.68
N ILE A 124 29.64 -10.49 -10.81
CA ILE A 124 28.93 -11.10 -9.68
C ILE A 124 28.30 -10.03 -8.77
N GLU A 125 29.02 -8.94 -8.46
CA GLU A 125 28.46 -7.82 -7.68
C GLU A 125 27.19 -7.25 -8.33
N PHE A 126 27.21 -7.06 -9.66
CA PHE A 126 26.07 -6.54 -10.41
C PHE A 126 24.89 -7.52 -10.38
N HIS A 127 25.10 -8.79 -10.75
CA HIS A 127 24.01 -9.76 -10.76
C HIS A 127 23.44 -10.01 -9.36
N TYR A 128 24.30 -10.05 -8.33
CA TYR A 128 23.87 -10.16 -6.94
C TYR A 128 23.00 -8.98 -6.53
N LYS A 129 23.49 -7.75 -6.74
CA LYS A 129 22.77 -6.52 -6.39
C LYS A 129 21.43 -6.46 -7.11
N THR A 130 21.40 -6.78 -8.39
CA THR A 130 20.19 -6.71 -9.21
C THR A 130 19.19 -7.80 -8.83
N LEU A 131 19.63 -9.03 -8.57
CA LEU A 131 18.78 -10.10 -8.03
C LEU A 131 18.19 -9.70 -6.67
N ALA A 132 19.03 -9.24 -5.73
CA ALA A 132 18.59 -8.82 -4.40
C ALA A 132 17.58 -7.67 -4.47
N THR A 133 17.77 -6.74 -5.39
CA THR A 133 16.87 -5.62 -5.62
C THR A 133 15.50 -6.09 -6.12
N HIS A 134 15.44 -6.88 -7.20
CA HIS A 134 14.17 -7.33 -7.78
C HIS A 134 13.44 -8.30 -6.86
N LEU A 135 14.18 -9.17 -6.15
CA LEU A 135 13.61 -10.07 -5.15
C LEU A 135 12.99 -9.30 -3.98
N ASN A 136 13.66 -8.24 -3.50
CA ASN A 136 13.11 -7.38 -2.45
C ASN A 136 11.85 -6.63 -2.93
N LEU A 137 11.83 -6.15 -4.18
CA LEU A 137 10.63 -5.53 -4.77
C LEU A 137 9.47 -6.53 -4.88
N ALA A 138 9.75 -7.75 -5.29
CA ALA A 138 8.74 -8.81 -5.38
C ALA A 138 8.14 -9.14 -4.01
N PHE A 139 8.92 -9.08 -2.94
CA PHE A 139 8.38 -9.27 -1.58
C PHE A 139 7.35 -8.19 -1.21
N CYS A 140 7.46 -6.99 -1.78
CA CYS A 140 6.41 -5.99 -1.64
C CYS A 140 5.12 -6.41 -2.35
N SER A 141 5.25 -6.97 -3.56
CA SER A 141 4.12 -7.33 -4.42
C SER A 141 3.37 -8.56 -3.96
N PHE A 142 4.09 -9.63 -3.66
CA PHE A 142 3.48 -10.92 -3.32
C PHE A 142 3.15 -11.07 -1.83
N TYR A 143 3.77 -10.28 -0.95
CA TYR A 143 3.61 -10.44 0.51
C TYR A 143 3.17 -9.16 1.22
N ALA A 144 2.87 -8.08 0.50
CA ALA A 144 2.39 -6.80 1.03
C ALA A 144 3.25 -6.20 2.17
N ARG A 145 4.55 -6.53 2.18
CA ARG A 145 5.49 -6.08 3.21
C ARG A 145 5.84 -4.61 3.06
N ARG A 146 5.91 -3.88 4.19
CA ARG A 146 6.46 -2.52 4.18
C ARG A 146 7.92 -2.56 3.74
N ALA A 147 8.40 -1.46 3.17
CA ALA A 147 9.79 -1.34 2.75
C ALA A 147 10.78 -1.64 3.88
N THR A 148 10.49 -1.16 5.09
CA THR A 148 11.29 -1.46 6.27
C THR A 148 11.17 -2.90 6.75
N GLU A 149 10.03 -3.58 6.57
CA GLU A 149 9.87 -4.97 6.99
C GLU A 149 10.67 -5.92 6.09
N ARG A 150 10.68 -5.66 4.77
CA ARG A 150 11.38 -6.50 3.80
C ARG A 150 12.89 -6.27 3.74
N SER A 151 13.36 -5.02 3.82
CA SER A 151 14.80 -4.73 3.81
C SER A 151 15.53 -5.24 5.05
N PHE A 152 14.81 -5.51 6.14
CA PHE A 152 15.37 -6.01 7.40
C PHE A 152 15.20 -7.52 7.59
N VAL A 153 14.80 -8.26 6.54
CA VAL A 153 14.83 -9.73 6.57
C VAL A 153 16.28 -10.19 6.74
N THR A 154 16.54 -10.98 7.78
CA THR A 154 17.87 -11.50 8.10
C THR A 154 18.07 -12.93 7.59
N LEU A 155 19.33 -13.33 7.40
CA LEU A 155 19.70 -14.71 7.10
C LEU A 155 19.18 -15.65 8.19
N GLN A 156 19.31 -15.28 9.46
CA GLN A 156 18.79 -16.08 10.58
C GLN A 156 17.27 -16.27 10.50
N THR A 157 16.50 -15.23 10.16
CA THR A 157 15.04 -15.34 10.01
C THR A 157 14.63 -16.18 8.80
N TYR A 158 15.48 -16.27 7.77
CA TYR A 158 15.29 -17.14 6.62
C TYR A 158 15.67 -18.59 6.95
N GLU A 159 16.86 -18.80 7.54
CA GLU A 159 17.43 -20.12 7.86
C GLU A 159 16.70 -20.86 8.99
N ARG A 160 16.13 -20.14 9.98
CA ARG A 160 15.36 -20.73 11.10
C ARG A 160 14.20 -21.62 10.63
N ARG A 161 13.87 -21.58 9.35
CA ARG A 161 12.78 -22.32 8.76
C ARG A 161 13.14 -23.70 8.21
N ASN A 162 14.42 -23.99 7.95
CA ASN A 162 14.86 -25.38 7.74
C ASN A 162 14.73 -26.25 9.01
N ASN A 163 14.43 -25.64 10.17
CA ASN A 163 14.26 -26.32 11.46
C ASN A 163 12.80 -26.30 12.00
N TYR A 164 11.82 -25.78 11.25
CA TYR A 164 10.42 -25.81 11.69
C TYR A 164 9.78 -27.21 11.63
N SER A 165 10.45 -28.16 10.98
CA SER A 165 10.14 -29.59 10.99
C SER A 165 10.31 -30.28 12.36
N GLY A 166 10.90 -29.60 13.35
CA GLY A 166 11.35 -30.28 14.59
C GLY A 166 10.49 -30.08 15.84
N LYS A 167 10.18 -28.85 16.27
CA LYS A 167 9.67 -28.59 17.64
C LYS A 167 8.77 -27.37 17.85
N ASN A 168 8.51 -26.53 16.84
CA ASN A 168 7.66 -25.33 16.97
C ASN A 168 6.37 -25.41 16.12
N SER A 169 6.02 -26.61 15.62
CA SER A 169 4.82 -26.86 14.81
C SER A 169 3.52 -26.76 15.60
N GLU A 170 3.58 -26.81 16.94
CA GLU A 170 2.41 -26.75 17.84
C GLU A 170 1.60 -25.45 17.73
N ALA A 171 2.19 -24.38 17.18
CA ALA A 171 1.51 -23.09 17.00
C ALA A 171 0.80 -22.93 15.64
N LEU A 172 0.93 -23.90 14.72
CA LEU A 172 0.33 -23.84 13.38
C LEU A 172 -0.85 -24.81 13.27
N THR A 173 -1.92 -24.40 12.59
CA THR A 173 -3.01 -25.31 12.21
C THR A 173 -2.52 -26.37 11.22
N LYS A 174 -3.25 -27.48 11.07
CA LYS A 174 -2.91 -28.53 10.11
C LYS A 174 -2.78 -27.98 8.68
N GLU A 175 -3.69 -27.10 8.24
CA GLU A 175 -3.56 -26.49 6.91
C GLU A 175 -2.33 -25.59 6.81
N GLN A 176 -1.97 -24.88 7.88
CA GLN A 176 -0.75 -24.07 7.92
C GLN A 176 0.51 -24.93 7.88
N GLN A 177 0.48 -26.14 8.46
CA GLN A 177 1.57 -27.11 8.37
C GLN A 177 1.70 -27.66 6.93
N GLU A 178 0.59 -28.09 6.31
CA GLU A 178 0.58 -28.57 4.92
C GLU A 178 1.02 -27.47 3.92
N LEU A 179 0.57 -26.23 4.13
CA LEU A 179 1.05 -25.08 3.36
C LEU A 179 2.52 -24.79 3.66
N ALA A 180 2.97 -24.98 4.90
CA ALA A 180 4.37 -24.78 5.26
C ALA A 180 5.31 -25.82 4.65
N GLU A 181 4.81 -27.04 4.37
CA GLU A 181 5.55 -28.08 3.66
C GLU A 181 5.67 -27.76 2.16
N ARG A 182 4.62 -27.20 1.54
CA ARG A 182 4.66 -26.80 0.12
C ARG A 182 5.37 -25.47 -0.14
N TYR A 183 5.25 -24.52 0.78
CA TYR A 183 5.73 -23.16 0.61
C TYR A 183 6.75 -22.80 1.67
N ASP A 184 7.75 -21.99 1.29
CA ASP A 184 8.62 -21.44 2.30
C ASP A 184 7.87 -20.44 3.20
N VAL A 185 8.20 -20.24 4.48
CA VAL A 185 7.58 -19.24 5.37
C VAL A 185 8.68 -18.35 5.86
N LEU A 186 8.58 -17.09 5.48
CA LEU A 186 9.35 -16.04 6.10
C LEU A 186 8.62 -15.51 7.31
N THR A 187 9.31 -15.54 8.45
CA THR A 187 8.84 -14.87 9.65
C THR A 187 9.49 -13.50 9.75
N SER A 188 8.70 -12.47 10.05
CA SER A 188 9.24 -11.18 10.45
C SER A 188 8.49 -10.62 11.64
N THR A 189 9.14 -9.71 12.35
CA THR A 189 8.61 -9.08 13.55
C THR A 189 7.94 -7.77 13.17
N GLY A 190 6.63 -7.70 13.40
CA GLY A 190 5.84 -6.48 13.29
C GLY A 190 5.89 -5.61 14.54
N LYS A 191 5.07 -4.56 14.56
CA LYS A 191 4.89 -3.70 15.74
C LYS A 191 4.36 -4.55 16.91
N GLY A 192 4.97 -4.41 18.09
CA GLY A 192 4.55 -5.14 19.29
C GLY A 192 4.98 -6.62 19.31
N SER A 193 6.08 -6.96 18.64
CA SER A 193 6.63 -8.33 18.57
C SER A 193 5.71 -9.35 17.88
N THR A 194 4.62 -8.92 17.23
CA THR A 194 3.74 -9.80 16.46
C THR A 194 4.52 -10.43 15.31
N LYS A 195 4.62 -11.76 15.30
CA LYS A 195 5.20 -12.49 14.18
C LYS A 195 4.21 -12.51 13.03
N VAL A 196 4.66 -12.10 11.85
CA VAL A 196 3.87 -12.20 10.62
C VAL A 196 4.55 -13.21 9.71
N LEU A 197 3.79 -14.21 9.29
CA LEU A 197 4.22 -15.27 8.39
C LEU A 197 3.91 -14.88 6.95
N SER A 198 4.85 -15.15 6.03
CA SER A 198 4.65 -14.96 4.58
C SER A 198 5.04 -16.23 3.84
N LEU A 199 4.10 -16.80 3.08
CA LEU A 199 4.30 -17.99 2.27
C LEU A 199 5.07 -17.66 1.00
N LEU A 200 6.36 -17.98 0.96
CA LEU A 200 7.21 -17.92 -0.22
C LEU A 200 6.78 -18.96 -1.25
N LYS A 201 6.41 -18.48 -2.43
CA LYS A 201 6.30 -19.27 -3.65
C LYS A 201 7.61 -20.07 -3.90
N PRO A 202 7.55 -21.34 -4.36
CA PRO A 202 8.73 -22.20 -4.55
C PRO A 202 9.82 -21.60 -5.45
N GLU A 203 9.44 -20.85 -6.49
CA GLU A 203 10.39 -20.23 -7.42
C GLU A 203 11.24 -19.14 -6.75
N TRP A 204 10.72 -18.52 -5.70
CA TRP A 204 11.40 -17.44 -4.99
C TRP A 204 12.39 -17.99 -3.95
N ARG A 205 12.17 -19.24 -3.51
CA ARG A 205 13.09 -19.97 -2.63
C ARG A 205 14.47 -20.09 -3.25
N LYS A 206 14.58 -20.56 -4.51
CA LYS A 206 15.89 -20.71 -5.17
C LYS A 206 16.66 -19.38 -5.25
N TYR A 207 15.96 -18.26 -5.46
CA TYR A 207 16.57 -16.93 -5.45
C TYR A 207 17.05 -16.55 -4.05
N CYS A 208 16.26 -16.79 -3.01
CA CYS A 208 16.65 -16.54 -1.63
C CYS A 208 17.85 -17.40 -1.21
N CYS A 209 17.87 -18.69 -1.58
CA CYS A 209 19.02 -19.57 -1.35
C CYS A 209 20.29 -19.03 -2.02
N THR A 210 20.19 -18.56 -3.25
CA THR A 210 21.34 -17.97 -3.97
C THR A 210 21.86 -16.72 -3.27
N LEU A 211 20.98 -15.86 -2.76
CA LEU A 211 21.40 -14.65 -2.02
C LEU A 211 21.92 -14.94 -0.61
N ALA A 212 21.53 -16.07 -0.03
CA ALA A 212 21.97 -16.54 1.27
C ALA A 212 23.29 -17.33 1.20
N ASP A 213 23.64 -17.89 0.03
CA ASP A 213 24.85 -18.66 -0.16
C ASP A 213 26.11 -17.85 0.21
N LYS A 214 26.96 -18.43 1.06
CA LYS A 214 28.15 -17.75 1.58
C LYS A 214 29.18 -17.46 0.49
N GLY A 215 29.34 -18.37 -0.46
CA GLY A 215 30.28 -18.23 -1.58
C GLY A 215 29.85 -17.09 -2.51
N VAL A 216 28.58 -17.08 -2.92
CA VAL A 216 27.99 -16.02 -3.75
C VAL A 216 28.08 -14.66 -3.05
N ARG A 217 27.75 -14.59 -1.76
CA ARG A 217 27.85 -13.35 -0.96
C ARG A 217 29.28 -12.84 -0.86
N ALA A 218 30.24 -13.72 -0.57
CA ALA A 218 31.65 -13.35 -0.50
C ALA A 218 32.17 -12.86 -1.85
N ALA A 219 31.82 -13.54 -2.94
CA ALA A 219 32.19 -13.15 -4.30
C ALA A 219 31.56 -11.82 -4.74
N ALA A 220 30.36 -11.49 -4.23
CA ALA A 220 29.70 -10.20 -4.43
C ALA A 220 30.22 -9.08 -3.50
N GLY A 221 31.22 -9.35 -2.65
CA GLY A 221 31.78 -8.38 -1.71
C GLY A 221 30.87 -8.05 -0.54
N ILE A 222 29.93 -8.93 -0.19
CA ILE A 222 29.05 -8.76 0.97
C ILE A 222 29.78 -9.25 2.23
N PRO A 223 29.95 -8.40 3.27
CA PRO A 223 30.64 -8.81 4.49
C PRO A 223 29.96 -10.01 5.16
N ALA A 224 30.74 -10.95 5.68
CA ALA A 224 30.23 -12.09 6.45
C ALA A 224 29.43 -11.65 7.69
N SER A 225 29.72 -10.46 8.23
CA SER A 225 28.99 -9.85 9.35
C SER A 225 27.63 -9.28 8.96
N CYS A 226 27.31 -9.15 7.66
CA CYS A 226 26.04 -8.59 7.22
C CYS A 226 24.90 -9.58 7.48
N PRO A 227 23.97 -9.28 8.42
CA PRO A 227 22.94 -10.24 8.80
C PRO A 227 21.77 -10.25 7.81
N TYR A 228 21.70 -9.31 6.88
CA TYR A 228 20.54 -9.12 6.01
C TYR A 228 20.58 -10.05 4.80
N LEU A 229 19.43 -10.63 4.46
CA LEU A 229 19.25 -11.38 3.21
C LEU A 229 19.52 -10.45 2.01
N PHE A 230 18.93 -9.26 2.04
CA PHE A 230 19.15 -8.20 1.06
C PHE A 230 20.24 -7.21 1.54
N GLY A 231 21.45 -7.75 1.73
CA GLY A 231 22.60 -6.99 2.19
C GLY A 231 23.30 -6.19 1.08
N THR A 232 23.98 -5.12 1.47
CA THR A 232 24.91 -4.37 0.60
C THR A 232 26.35 -4.62 1.03
N LYS A 233 27.32 -4.27 0.18
CA LYS A 233 28.77 -4.38 0.50
C LYS A 233 29.20 -3.59 1.75
N ASN A 234 28.39 -2.60 2.13
CA ASN A 234 28.61 -1.81 3.35
C ASN A 234 28.01 -2.46 4.60
N GLY A 235 27.52 -3.71 4.51
CA GLY A 235 26.85 -4.42 5.60
C GLY A 235 25.45 -3.89 5.94
N LYS A 236 24.94 -2.93 5.17
CA LYS A 236 23.63 -2.28 5.40
C LYS A 236 22.51 -2.97 4.63
N PRO A 237 21.25 -2.88 5.10
CA PRO A 237 20.10 -3.37 4.35
C PRO A 237 19.92 -2.55 3.05
N MET A 238 19.45 -3.21 2.00
CA MET A 238 19.25 -2.59 0.69
C MET A 238 18.07 -1.60 0.68
N ASP A 239 18.30 -0.39 0.16
CA ASP A 239 17.24 0.58 -0.15
C ASP A 239 16.75 0.36 -1.59
N VAL A 240 15.45 0.14 -1.73
CA VAL A 240 14.81 -0.17 -3.01
C VAL A 240 13.95 0.97 -3.56
N ARG A 241 13.97 2.17 -2.94
CA ARG A 241 13.15 3.30 -3.40
C ARG A 241 13.49 3.73 -4.84
N GLY A 242 14.77 3.92 -5.14
CA GLY A 242 15.24 4.24 -6.49
C GLY A 242 14.93 3.11 -7.49
N PRO A 243 15.36 1.87 -7.20
CA PRO A 243 15.09 0.75 -8.09
C PRO A 243 13.61 0.43 -8.33
N GLN A 244 12.72 0.70 -7.37
CA GLN A 244 11.29 0.51 -7.57
C GLN A 244 10.77 1.33 -8.74
N LYS A 245 11.16 2.60 -8.82
CA LYS A 245 10.75 3.51 -9.89
C LYS A 245 11.27 3.00 -11.25
N ALA A 246 12.53 2.61 -11.31
CA ALA A 246 13.13 2.08 -12.54
C ALA A 246 12.45 0.79 -13.01
N ALA A 247 12.13 -0.14 -12.10
CA ALA A 247 11.42 -1.37 -12.45
C ALA A 247 9.99 -1.10 -12.93
N ALA A 248 9.31 -0.12 -12.34
CA ALA A 248 7.96 0.29 -12.78
C ALA A 248 8.00 0.90 -14.19
N GLU A 249 8.97 1.76 -14.48
CA GLU A 249 9.16 2.34 -15.82
C GLU A 249 9.54 1.28 -16.86
N ALA A 250 10.22 0.20 -16.46
CA ALA A 250 10.66 -0.86 -17.35
C ALA A 250 9.59 -1.93 -17.66
N CYS A 251 8.52 -2.05 -16.85
CA CYS A 251 7.54 -3.13 -16.99
C CYS A 251 6.43 -2.87 -18.02
N LEU A 252 6.56 -1.83 -18.85
CA LEU A 252 5.58 -1.43 -19.88
C LEU A 252 4.17 -1.20 -19.33
N ALA A 253 4.04 -0.86 -18.05
CA ALA A 253 2.77 -0.47 -17.45
C ALA A 253 2.24 0.82 -18.10
N GLU A 254 0.92 0.98 -18.18
CA GLU A 254 0.29 2.19 -18.69
C GLU A 254 0.59 3.39 -17.77
N LYS A 255 0.62 3.13 -16.45
CA LYS A 255 0.83 4.14 -15.41
C LYS A 255 1.94 3.74 -14.43
N PRO A 256 3.21 3.72 -14.89
CA PRO A 256 4.34 3.28 -14.06
C PRO A 256 4.51 4.11 -12.79
N GLU A 257 4.12 5.39 -12.82
CA GLU A 257 4.16 6.28 -11.65
C GLU A 257 3.19 5.91 -10.55
N GLU A 258 2.17 5.07 -10.81
CA GLU A 258 1.23 4.57 -9.80
C GLU A 258 1.80 3.34 -9.06
N ILE A 259 2.79 2.66 -9.64
CA ILE A 259 3.42 1.45 -9.08
C ILE A 259 4.41 1.81 -7.96
N ARG A 260 3.86 2.08 -6.77
CA ARG A 260 4.62 2.41 -5.55
C ARG A 260 4.31 1.42 -4.45
N ALA A 261 5.26 1.22 -3.52
CA ALA A 261 5.11 0.22 -2.46
C ALA A 261 3.80 0.35 -1.64
N PRO A 262 3.32 1.57 -1.30
CA PRO A 262 2.01 1.72 -0.65
C PRO A 262 0.84 1.28 -1.54
N ALA A 263 0.88 1.58 -2.84
CA ALA A 263 -0.16 1.25 -3.78
C ALA A 263 -0.23 -0.26 -4.03
N ILE A 264 0.92 -0.90 -4.25
CA ILE A 264 1.06 -2.36 -4.34
C ILE A 264 0.42 -3.05 -3.14
N ARG A 265 0.73 -2.57 -1.92
CA ARG A 265 0.19 -3.14 -0.68
C ARG A 265 -1.33 -2.95 -0.56
N ILE A 266 -1.83 -1.79 -0.97
CA ILE A 266 -3.27 -1.52 -0.96
C ILE A 266 -3.98 -2.44 -1.96
N THR A 267 -3.49 -2.53 -3.20
CA THR A 267 -4.02 -3.45 -4.22
C THR A 267 -4.02 -4.88 -3.71
N PHE A 268 -2.90 -5.37 -3.14
CA PHE A 268 -2.83 -6.72 -2.57
C PHE A 268 -3.89 -6.97 -1.49
N ALA A 269 -4.05 -6.04 -0.54
CA ALA A 269 -5.05 -6.16 0.53
C ALA A 269 -6.48 -6.15 -0.02
N THR A 270 -6.75 -5.33 -1.04
CA THR A 270 -8.04 -5.27 -1.73
C THR A 270 -8.33 -6.56 -2.48
N THR A 271 -7.37 -7.11 -3.23
CA THR A 271 -7.51 -8.39 -3.93
C THR A 271 -7.81 -9.53 -2.95
N LEU A 272 -7.07 -9.61 -1.82
CA LEU A 272 -7.36 -10.61 -0.79
C LEU A 272 -8.77 -10.44 -0.19
N GLY A 273 -9.18 -9.21 0.08
CA GLY A 273 -10.54 -8.93 0.57
C GLY A 273 -11.61 -9.37 -0.42
N GLN A 274 -11.40 -9.14 -1.72
CA GLN A 274 -12.30 -9.61 -2.77
C GLN A 274 -12.38 -11.14 -2.83
N MET A 275 -11.25 -11.83 -2.72
CA MET A 275 -11.20 -13.30 -2.69
C MET A 275 -11.92 -13.91 -1.47
N GLN A 276 -11.89 -13.23 -0.33
CA GLN A 276 -12.63 -13.66 0.87
C GLN A 276 -14.14 -13.49 0.71
N LEU A 277 -14.57 -12.41 0.05
CA LEU A 277 -15.98 -12.12 -0.19
C LEU A 277 -16.62 -13.04 -1.24
N SER A 278 -15.84 -13.52 -2.22
CA SER A 278 -16.35 -14.49 -3.21
C SER A 278 -16.67 -15.86 -2.61
N GLY A 279 -16.27 -16.13 -1.37
CA GLY A 279 -16.37 -17.45 -0.74
C GLY A 279 -15.60 -18.52 -1.53
N PRO A 280 -15.44 -19.74 -0.99
CA PRO A 280 -15.28 -20.87 -1.89
C PRO A 280 -16.53 -20.88 -2.76
N ALA A 281 -16.37 -20.75 -4.08
CA ALA A 281 -17.47 -21.10 -4.99
C ALA A 281 -17.99 -22.43 -4.48
N LYS A 282 -19.28 -22.49 -4.09
CA LYS A 282 -19.89 -23.78 -3.80
C LYS A 282 -19.65 -24.58 -5.06
N CYS A 283 -18.71 -25.53 -5.01
CA CYS A 283 -18.64 -26.54 -6.03
C CYS A 283 -20.03 -27.15 -5.96
N ASP A 284 -20.87 -26.83 -6.95
CA ASP A 284 -22.04 -27.62 -7.22
C ASP A 284 -21.46 -29.01 -7.42
N THR A 285 -21.54 -29.81 -6.37
CA THR A 285 -21.45 -31.26 -6.45
C THR A 285 -22.70 -31.64 -7.21
N GLY A 286 -22.69 -31.37 -8.53
CA GLY A 286 -23.71 -31.85 -9.43
C GLY A 286 -23.85 -33.33 -9.08
N SER A 287 -25.03 -33.67 -8.57
CA SER A 287 -25.42 -35.05 -8.37
C SER A 287 -25.20 -35.71 -9.72
N LEU A 288 -24.12 -36.47 -9.85
CA LEU A 288 -24.00 -37.48 -10.88
C LEU A 288 -25.21 -38.38 -10.64
N GLY A 289 -26.25 -38.18 -11.47
CA GLY A 289 -27.40 -39.05 -11.49
C GLY A 289 -26.86 -40.45 -11.65
N SER A 290 -27.14 -41.29 -10.66
CA SER A 290 -27.09 -42.73 -10.84
C SER A 290 -28.15 -43.08 -11.86
N ASP A 291 -27.76 -43.14 -13.13
CA ASP A 291 -28.49 -43.91 -14.13
C ASP A 291 -28.31 -45.38 -13.71
N GLU A 292 -29.27 -45.89 -12.93
CA GLU A 292 -29.47 -47.32 -12.71
C GLU A 292 -30.15 -47.91 -13.96
N GLU A 293 -29.44 -48.82 -14.63
CA GLU A 293 -30.03 -49.90 -15.45
C GLU A 293 -30.49 -51.06 -14.56
#